data_AF-P0DMY9-F1
#
_entry.id   AF-P0DMY9-F1
#
_cell.length_a   1.000
_cell.length_b   1.000
_cell.length_c   1.000
_cell.angle_alpha   90.00
_cell.angle_beta   90.00
_cell.angle_gamma   90.00
#
_symmetry.space_group_name_H-M   'P 1'
#
loop_
_entity.id
_entity.type
_entity.pdbx_description
1 polymer ?
#
loop_
_entity_poly.entity_id
_entity_poly.type
_entity_poly.pdbx_seq_one_letter_code
_entity_poly.pdbx_strand_id
1 'polypeptide(L)' 'MALFRMLFLCAVLVLLTSKEGMSYEEPENDEGVACTGQYAESFCLNGGTCRYIQSIGEYYCICNGDYTGHRCEKKQV' A
#
# COMPACT_ATOMS: atom_id res chain seq x y z
N MET A 1 -26.11 25.84 -28.49
CA MET A 1 -26.38 24.94 -27.34
C MET A 1 -25.91 23.49 -27.55
N ALA A 2 -25.94 22.95 -28.78
CA ALA A 2 -25.49 21.57 -29.06
C ALA A 2 -23.97 21.35 -28.91
N LEU A 3 -23.14 22.31 -29.33
CA LEU A 3 -21.67 22.19 -29.27
C LEU A 3 -21.14 22.03 -27.83
N PHE A 4 -21.74 22.77 -26.88
CA PHE A 4 -21.33 22.75 -25.48
C PHE A 4 -21.68 21.42 -24.80
N ARG A 5 -22.81 20.80 -25.18
CA ARG A 5 -23.20 19.46 -24.70
C ARG A 5 -22.27 18.37 -25.21
N MET A 6 -21.84 18.45 -26.47
CA MET A 6 -20.83 17.52 -27.01
C MET A 6 -19.49 17.65 -26.29
N LEU A 7 -19.01 18.88 -26.05
CA LEU A 7 -17.78 19.13 -25.29
C LEU A 7 -17.87 18.59 -23.85
N PHE A 8 -19.02 18.77 -23.18
CA PHE A 8 -19.26 18.22 -21.85
C PHE A 8 -19.26 16.68 -21.85
N LEU A 9 -19.92 16.04 -22.83
CA LEU A 9 -19.92 14.58 -22.94
C LEU A 9 -18.53 14.03 -23.22
N CYS A 10 -17.75 14.68 -24.10
CA CYS A 10 -16.36 14.30 -24.35
C CYS A 10 -15.50 14.46 -23.09
N ALA A 11 -15.65 15.57 -22.34
CA ALA A 11 -14.90 15.79 -21.11
C ALA A 11 -15.25 14.75 -20.03
N VAL A 12 -16.54 14.38 -19.90
CA VAL A 12 -16.97 13.32 -18.97
C VAL A 12 -16.41 11.96 -19.41
N LEU A 13 -16.45 11.62 -20.70
CA LEU A 13 -15.86 10.39 -21.23
C LEU A 13 -14.35 10.32 -20.95
N VAL A 14 -13.61 11.40 -21.21
CA VAL A 14 -12.16 11.48 -20.95
C VAL A 14 -11.89 11.29 -19.45
N LEU A 15 -12.63 11.96 -18.56
CA LEU A 15 -12.46 11.82 -17.11
C LEU A 15 -12.80 10.41 -16.59
N LEU A 16 -13.80 9.74 -17.18
CA LEU A 16 -14.12 8.35 -16.85
C LEU A 16 -12.99 7.41 -17.29
N THR A 17 -12.42 7.60 -18.48
CA THR A 17 -11.26 6.81 -18.94
C THR A 17 -9.98 7.10 -18.17
N SER A 18 -9.81 8.29 -17.59
CA SER A 18 -8.61 8.68 -16.84
C SER A 18 -8.60 8.24 -15.38
N LYS A 19 -9.71 7.71 -14.83
CA LYS A 19 -9.74 7.16 -13.46
C LYS A 19 -9.25 5.72 -13.37
N GLU A 20 -9.01 5.06 -14.50
CA GLU A 20 -8.57 3.66 -14.59
C GLU A 20 -7.04 3.54 -14.77
N GLY A 21 -6.30 4.27 -13.95
CA GLY A 21 -4.83 4.33 -14.02
C GLY A 21 -4.12 4.14 -12.68
N MET A 22 -4.81 3.66 -11.65
CA MET A 22 -4.14 3.19 -10.43
C MET A 22 -3.60 1.79 -10.73
N SER A 23 -2.32 1.72 -11.07
CA SER A 23 -1.57 0.48 -11.17
C SER A 23 -1.64 -0.25 -9.83
N TYR A 24 -2.47 -1.28 -9.75
CA TYR A 24 -2.29 -2.33 -8.76
C TYR A 24 -1.05 -3.11 -9.19
N GLU A 25 0.10 -2.79 -8.58
CA GLU A 25 1.22 -3.73 -8.58
C GLU A 25 0.77 -4.88 -7.69
N GLU A 26 0.29 -5.96 -8.31
CA GLU A 26 -0.04 -7.23 -7.66
C GLU A 26 1.28 -8.00 -7.53
N PRO A 27 1.92 -8.07 -6.35
CA PRO A 27 3.06 -8.93 -6.17
C PRO A 27 2.45 -10.28 -5.81
N GLU A 28 2.28 -11.14 -6.81
CA GLU A 28 1.96 -12.56 -6.63
C GLU A 28 3.16 -13.30 -5.99
N ASN A 29 3.52 -12.87 -4.80
CA ASN A 29 4.44 -13.58 -3.96
C ASN A 29 3.89 -13.50 -2.54
N ASP A 30 3.60 -14.67 -1.95
CA ASP A 30 3.12 -14.87 -0.58
C ASP A 30 4.08 -14.26 0.48
N GLU A 31 5.25 -13.79 0.02
CA GLU A 31 6.14 -12.87 0.70
C GLU A 31 5.55 -11.45 0.74
N GLY A 32 4.87 -11.11 1.86
CA GLY A 32 4.12 -9.87 2.07
C GLY A 32 4.69 -8.59 1.40
N VAL A 33 3.77 -7.74 0.93
CA VAL A 33 4.09 -6.50 0.21
C VAL A 33 4.65 -5.43 1.14
N ALA A 34 5.37 -4.45 0.63
CA ALA A 34 5.83 -3.34 1.45
C ALA A 34 4.63 -2.57 2.02
N CYS A 35 4.67 -2.23 3.31
CA CYS A 35 3.64 -1.37 3.92
C CYS A 35 3.65 0.02 3.29
N THR A 36 2.48 0.66 3.23
CA THR A 36 2.32 2.01 2.68
C THR A 36 1.76 2.97 3.74
N GLY A 37 1.91 4.28 3.50
CA GLY A 37 1.42 5.33 4.39
C GLY A 37 2.07 5.29 5.78
N GLN A 38 1.28 5.59 6.82
CA GLN A 38 1.77 5.68 8.21
C GLN A 38 2.41 4.37 8.72
N TYR A 39 2.01 3.21 8.18
CA TYR A 39 2.52 1.92 8.63
C TYR A 39 3.94 1.63 8.15
N ALA A 40 4.34 2.19 7.01
CA ALA A 40 5.69 2.02 6.47
C ALA A 40 6.78 2.52 7.44
N GLU A 41 6.49 3.59 8.18
CA GLU A 41 7.47 4.27 9.03
C GLU A 41 7.28 3.98 10.54
N SER A 42 6.06 3.70 10.97
CA SER A 42 5.73 3.65 12.41
C SER A 42 5.28 2.28 12.92
N PHE A 43 4.93 1.34 12.04
CA PHE A 43 4.43 0.04 12.48
C PHE A 43 5.54 -0.79 13.14
N CYS A 44 6.69 -0.91 12.49
CA CYS A 44 7.84 -1.65 13.03
C CYS A 44 8.79 -0.72 13.77
N LEU A 45 9.13 -1.08 15.01
CA LEU A 45 10.05 -0.35 15.86
C LEU A 45 11.48 -0.89 15.69
N ASN A 46 12.44 -0.18 16.26
CA ASN A 46 13.86 -0.59 16.33
C ASN A 46 14.48 -0.97 14.97
N GLY A 47 14.03 -0.33 13.90
CA GLY A 47 14.52 -0.56 12.54
C GLY A 47 13.98 -1.83 11.87
N GLY A 48 12.87 -2.38 12.35
CA GLY A 48 12.19 -3.48 11.66
C GLY A 48 11.59 -3.07 10.31
N THR A 49 11.43 -4.03 9.40
CA THR A 49 10.82 -3.81 8.07
C THR A 49 9.37 -4.23 8.09
N CYS A 50 8.46 -3.30 7.77
CA CYS A 50 7.02 -3.57 7.71
C CYS A 50 6.63 -4.26 6.41
N ARG A 51 5.85 -5.32 6.54
CA ARG A 51 5.23 -6.07 5.45
C ARG A 51 3.73 -6.24 5.67
N TYR A 52 2.96 -6.21 4.58
CA TYR A 52 1.51 -6.39 4.58
C TYR A 52 1.14 -7.65 3.79
N ILE A 53 0.46 -8.59 4.46
CA ILE A 53 0.01 -9.83 3.83
C ILE A 53 -1.40 -9.58 3.30
N GLN A 54 -1.52 -9.37 1.99
CA GLN A 54 -2.79 -9.03 1.36
C GLN A 54 -3.85 -10.13 1.53
N SER A 55 -3.45 -11.40 1.58
CA SER A 55 -4.35 -12.55 1.68
C SER A 55 -5.09 -12.63 3.03
N ILE A 56 -4.45 -12.20 4.13
CA ILE A 56 -5.05 -12.18 5.47
C ILE A 56 -5.43 -10.78 5.95
N GLY A 57 -4.92 -9.74 5.29
CA GLY A 57 -5.16 -8.35 5.66
C GLY A 57 -4.40 -7.89 6.91
N GLU A 58 -3.27 -8.51 7.23
CA GLU A 58 -2.48 -8.19 8.41
C GLU A 58 -1.10 -7.61 8.08
N TYR A 59 -0.61 -6.78 8.99
CA TYR A 59 0.75 -6.25 8.97
C TYR A 59 1.65 -7.11 9.86
N TYR A 60 2.88 -7.35 9.44
CA TYR A 60 3.91 -7.99 10.25
C TYR A 60 5.25 -7.28 10.08
N CYS A 61 6.11 -7.46 11.08
CA CYS A 61 7.44 -6.87 11.11
C CYS A 61 8.52 -7.94 10.97
N ILE A 62 9.48 -7.67 10.09
CA ILE A 62 10.75 -8.40 10.04
C ILE A 62 11.73 -7.66 10.95
N CYS A 63 12.09 -8.26 12.07
CA CYS A 63 12.97 -7.63 13.06
C CYS A 63 14.44 -7.74 12.67
N ASN A 64 15.17 -6.63 12.82
CA ASN A 64 16.60 -6.59 12.59
C ASN A 64 17.37 -6.96 13.88
N GLY A 65 18.48 -7.68 13.75
CA GLY A 65 19.36 -8.02 14.88
C GLY A 65 18.66 -8.77 16.00
N ASP A 66 18.94 -8.37 17.25
CA ASP A 66 18.38 -9.00 18.46
C ASP A 66 17.03 -8.40 18.86
N TYR A 67 16.25 -7.80 17.97
CA TYR A 67 14.91 -7.33 18.30
C TYR A 67 13.84 -8.41 18.07
N THR A 68 12.83 -8.43 18.93
CA THR A 68 11.74 -9.39 18.95
C THR A 68 10.42 -8.71 19.33
N GLY A 69 9.32 -9.47 19.30
CA GLY A 69 7.96 -8.96 19.45
C GLY A 69 7.29 -8.68 18.10
N HIS A 70 5.97 -8.50 18.12
CA HIS A 70 5.17 -8.35 16.90
C HIS A 70 5.56 -7.10 16.10
N ARG A 71 6.02 -6.06 16.79
CA ARG A 71 6.47 -4.79 16.21
C ARG A 71 7.96 -4.57 16.41
N CYS A 72 8.72 -5.63 16.72
CA CYS A 72 10.14 -5.54 17.06
C CYS A 72 10.39 -4.61 18.26
N GLU A 73 9.45 -4.53 19.20
CA GLU A 73 9.48 -3.59 20.32
C GLU A 73 10.38 -4.03 21.48
N LYS A 74 10.78 -5.30 21.53
CA LYS A 74 11.58 -5.88 22.60
C LYS A 74 12.98 -6.18 22.11
N LYS A 75 13.99 -5.97 22.94
CA LYS A 75 15.32 -6.52 22.71
C LYS A 75 15.39 -7.92 23.32
N GLN A 76 15.81 -8.90 22.53
CA GLN A 76 16.22 -10.21 23.00
C GLN A 76 17.50 -10.01 23.82
N VAL A 77 17.36 -10.16 25.14
CA VAL A 77 18.43 -9.96 26.14
C VAL A 77 19.36 -11.16 26.15
#